data_AF-A0A352WXS9-F1
#
_entry.id   AF-A0A352WXS9-F1
#
_cell.length_a   1.000
_cell.length_b   1.000
_cell.length_c   1.000
_cell.angle_alpha   90.00
_cell.angle_beta   90.00
_cell.angle_gamma   90.00
#
_symmetry.space_group_name_H-M   'P 1'
#
loop_
_entity.id
_entity.type
_entity.pdbx_description
1 polymer ?
#
loop_
_entity_poly.entity_id
_entity_poly.type
_entity_poly.pdbx_seq_one_letter_code
_entity_poly.pdbx_strand_id
1 'polypeptide(L)'
;YGTMKMDGVEIPILGVAGDQQASLFGQGGFTMGSVKNTYGTGCFMLVHTGEKMFLSDNGLLTTQAAGLPGQTLYAVEGSVFT
;
A
#
# COMPACT_ATOMS: atom_id res chain seq x y z
N TYR A 1 -11.95 -10.01 -9.32
CA TYR A 1 -11.47 -11.07 -8.41
C TYR A 1 -12.33 -12.32 -8.59
N GLY A 2 -11.94 -13.44 -7.98
CA GLY A 2 -12.65 -14.72 -8.08
C GLY A 2 -13.00 -15.31 -6.71
N THR A 3 -13.25 -16.62 -6.65
CA THR A 3 -13.53 -17.37 -5.43
C THR A 3 -12.43 -18.39 -5.16
N MET A 4 -12.16 -18.65 -3.88
CA MET A 4 -11.34 -19.76 -3.40
C MET A 4 -12.26 -20.84 -2.85
N LYS A 5 -12.03 -22.10 -3.21
CA LYS A 5 -12.76 -23.24 -2.61
C LYS A 5 -11.96 -23.84 -1.47
N MET A 6 -12.55 -23.89 -0.28
CA MET A 6 -11.95 -24.47 0.92
C MET A 6 -13.01 -25.30 1.66
N ASP A 7 -12.74 -26.58 1.93
CA ASP A 7 -13.64 -27.51 2.63
C ASP A 7 -15.08 -27.56 2.06
N GLY A 8 -15.21 -27.46 0.74
CA GLY A 8 -16.51 -27.47 0.06
C GLY A 8 -17.26 -26.14 0.08
N VAL A 9 -16.72 -25.11 0.74
CA VAL A 9 -17.25 -23.75 0.79
C VAL A 9 -16.55 -22.88 -0.25
N GLU A 10 -17.30 -22.02 -0.95
CA GLU A 10 -16.75 -20.99 -1.83
C GLU A 10 -16.58 -19.67 -1.05
N ILE A 11 -15.34 -19.18 -0.98
CA ILE A 11 -14.96 -17.96 -0.27
C ILE A 11 -14.60 -16.90 -1.31
N PRO A 12 -15.28 -15.73 -1.36
CA PRO A 12 -14.96 -14.68 -2.30
C PRO A 12 -13.64 -13.98 -1.94
N ILE A 13 -12.79 -13.77 -2.94
CA ILE A 13 -11.59 -12.95 -2.82
C ILE A 13 -11.99 -11.51 -3.15
N LEU A 14 -11.93 -10.62 -2.18
CA LEU A 14 -12.40 -9.23 -2.34
C LEU A 14 -11.30 -8.17 -2.25
N GLY A 15 -10.07 -8.57 -1.93
CA GLY A 15 -8.95 -7.64 -1.82
C GLY A 15 -7.61 -8.33 -2.03
N VAL A 16 -6.70 -7.60 -2.66
CA VAL A 16 -5.28 -7.95 -2.84
C VAL A 16 -4.48 -6.67 -2.66
N ALA A 17 -3.40 -6.72 -1.90
CA ALA A 17 -2.52 -5.59 -1.67
C ALA A 17 -1.08 -6.10 -1.47
N GLY A 18 -0.10 -5.27 -1.84
CA GLY A 18 1.29 -5.46 -1.43
C GLY A 18 1.42 -5.35 0.09
N ASP A 19 2.40 -6.01 0.69
CA ASP A 19 2.63 -6.04 2.13
C ASP A 19 2.79 -4.62 2.73
N GLN A 20 3.58 -3.76 2.08
CA GLN A 20 3.84 -2.41 2.56
C GLN A 20 2.61 -1.50 2.46
N GLN A 21 1.85 -1.61 1.37
CA GLN A 21 0.58 -0.91 1.16
C GLN A 21 -0.50 -1.41 2.14
N ALA A 22 -0.57 -2.73 2.36
CA ALA A 22 -1.46 -3.34 3.34
C ALA A 22 -1.14 -2.85 4.76
N SER A 23 0.14 -2.74 5.11
CA SER A 23 0.58 -2.19 6.40
C SER A 23 0.20 -0.71 6.58
N LEU A 24 0.31 0.11 5.52
CA LEU A 24 -0.17 1.50 5.54
C LEU A 24 -1.67 1.58 5.81
N PHE A 25 -2.46 0.75 5.13
CA PHE A 25 -3.90 0.70 5.34
C PHE A 25 -4.27 0.18 6.74
N GLY A 26 -3.61 -0.87 7.22
CA GLY A 26 -3.81 -1.45 8.55
C GLY A 26 -3.46 -0.50 9.70
N GLN A 27 -2.60 0.49 9.47
CA GLN A 27 -2.25 1.55 10.43
C GLN A 27 -3.20 2.76 10.38
N GLY A 28 -4.30 2.68 9.61
CA GLY A 28 -5.24 3.79 9.46
C GLY A 28 -4.76 4.90 8.52
N GLY A 29 -3.79 4.60 7.64
CA GLY A 29 -3.18 5.55 6.70
C GLY A 29 -4.08 5.93 5.52
N PHE A 30 -5.31 6.34 5.78
CA PHE A 30 -6.36 6.59 4.78
C PHE A 30 -6.35 8.01 4.21
N THR A 31 -5.60 8.92 4.82
CA THR A 31 -5.59 10.34 4.46
C THR A 31 -4.23 10.77 3.95
N MET A 32 -4.23 11.78 3.07
CA MET A 32 -3.00 12.42 2.60
C MET A 32 -2.16 12.90 3.80
N GLY A 33 -0.86 12.63 3.73
CA GLY A 33 0.09 12.95 4.80
C GLY A 33 0.21 11.86 5.87
N SER A 34 -0.62 10.82 5.83
CA SER A 34 -0.43 9.64 6.69
C SER A 34 0.90 8.96 6.36
N VAL A 35 1.67 8.62 7.39
CA VAL A 35 2.98 8.00 7.27
C VAL A 35 3.04 6.74 8.12
N LYS A 36 3.70 5.72 7.59
CA LYS A 36 4.11 4.55 8.37
C LYS A 36 5.55 4.19 8.06
N ASN A 37 6.16 3.43 8.97
CA ASN A 37 7.41 2.75 8.71
C ASN A 37 7.35 1.31 9.21
N THR A 38 7.77 0.35 8.38
CA THR A 38 7.79 -1.07 8.76
C THR A 38 9.24 -1.51 8.96
N TYR A 39 9.54 -2.00 10.16
CA TYR A 39 10.87 -2.47 10.55
C TYR A 39 10.91 -4.01 10.52
N GLY A 40 11.70 -4.56 9.61
CA GLY A 40 11.99 -5.99 9.50
C GLY A 40 13.47 -6.21 9.16
N THR A 41 13.78 -7.13 8.25
CA THR A 41 15.15 -7.28 7.70
C THR A 41 15.60 -6.04 6.92
N GLY A 42 14.65 -5.31 6.32
CA GLY A 42 14.82 -3.96 5.79
C GLY A 42 13.87 -2.98 6.46
N CYS A 43 13.87 -1.73 6.00
CA CYS A 43 13.04 -0.65 6.53
C CYS A 43 12.31 0.06 5.38
N PHE A 44 10.97 0.12 5.46
CA PHE A 44 10.12 0.65 4.39
C PHE A 44 9.17 1.72 4.91
N MET A 45 9.50 2.97 4.60
CA MET A 45 8.68 4.13 4.89
C MET A 45 7.72 4.40 3.74
N LEU A 46 6.43 4.55 4.03
CA LEU A 46 5.43 4.96 3.05
C LEU A 46 4.69 6.21 3.54
N VAL A 47 4.52 7.19 2.65
CA VAL A 47 3.77 8.43 2.87
C VAL A 47 2.62 8.51 1.87
N HIS A 48 1.37 8.53 2.34
CA HIS A 48 0.18 8.63 1.49
C HIS A 48 0.07 10.03 0.86
N THR A 49 -0.01 10.14 -0.46
CA THR A 49 -0.06 11.43 -1.18
C THR A 49 -1.43 11.76 -1.78
N GLY A 50 -2.45 10.96 -1.51
CA GLY A 50 -3.79 11.18 -2.06
C GLY A 50 -3.85 10.78 -3.53
N GLU A 51 -4.69 11.46 -4.30
CA GLU A 51 -4.87 11.19 -5.74
C GLU A 51 -3.74 11.76 -6.62
N LYS A 52 -2.79 12.49 -6.03
CA LYS A 52 -1.69 13.11 -6.76
C LYS A 52 -0.42 12.29 -6.62
N MET A 53 0.18 11.98 -7.76
CA MET A 53 1.55 11.46 -7.84
C MET A 53 2.54 12.55 -7.42
N PHE A 54 3.57 12.15 -6.69
CA PHE A 54 4.73 12.98 -6.38
C PHE A 54 5.99 12.29 -6.88
N LEU A 55 6.60 12.86 -7.92
CA LEU A 55 7.91 12.43 -8.40
C LEU A 55 8.98 13.03 -7.48
N SER A 56 9.90 12.19 -7.00
CA SER A 56 10.95 12.61 -6.08
C SER A 56 12.28 12.78 -6.80
N ASP A 57 12.91 13.94 -6.61
CA ASP A 57 14.29 14.20 -7.04
C ASP A 57 15.34 13.71 -5.99
N ASN A 58 14.87 13.12 -4.88
CA ASN A 58 15.71 12.74 -3.73
C ASN A 58 15.74 11.22 -3.51
N GLY A 59 15.55 10.42 -4.56
CA GLY A 59 15.69 8.96 -4.51
C GLY A 59 14.54 8.21 -3.83
N LEU A 60 13.37 8.85 -3.69
CA LEU A 60 12.16 8.15 -3.24
C LEU A 60 11.39 7.58 -4.43
N LEU A 61 10.70 6.45 -4.21
CA LEU A 61 9.87 5.82 -5.22
C LEU A 61 8.44 6.37 -5.16
N THR A 62 7.88 6.77 -6.29
CA THR A 62 6.44 7.02 -6.42
C THR A 62 5.73 5.70 -6.69
N THR A 63 4.75 5.34 -5.86
CA THR A 63 4.03 4.07 -5.98
C THR A 63 2.53 4.26 -5.75
N GLN A 64 1.73 3.24 -6.08
CA GLN A 64 0.32 3.21 -5.74
C GLN A 64 0.15 2.81 -4.26
N ALA A 65 -0.61 3.60 -3.50
CA ALA A 65 -0.99 3.29 -2.13
C ALA A 65 -2.21 2.37 -2.08
N ALA A 66 -3.25 2.68 -2.86
CA ALA A 66 -4.47 1.89 -2.96
C ALA A 66 -5.21 2.13 -4.28
N GLY A 67 -5.98 1.13 -4.71
CA GLY A 67 -6.97 1.26 -5.78
C GLY A 67 -8.35 1.00 -5.22
N LEU A 68 -9.12 2.07 -5.02
CA LEU A 68 -10.53 1.99 -4.62
C LEU A 68 -11.42 2.19 -5.86
N PRO A 69 -12.70 1.78 -5.83
CA PRO A 69 -13.59 1.99 -6.97
C PRO A 69 -13.62 3.45 -7.43
N GLY A 70 -13.12 3.72 -8.64
CA GLY A 70 -13.05 5.06 -9.22
C GLY A 70 -11.95 5.97 -8.67
N GLN A 71 -11.10 5.50 -7.76
CA GLN A 71 -10.06 6.31 -7.13
C GLN A 71 -8.72 5.57 -7.09
N THR A 72 -7.67 6.21 -7.58
CA THR A 72 -6.29 5.74 -7.43
C THR A 72 -5.58 6.65 -6.44
N LEU A 73 -5.08 6.06 -5.35
CA LEU A 73 -4.33 6.75 -4.32
C LEU A 73 -2.85 6.37 -4.45
N TYR A 74 -1.98 7.34 -4.23
CA TYR A 74 -0.54 7.21 -4.38
C TYR A 74 0.18 7.34 -3.04
N ALA A 75 1.42 6.88 -3.02
CA ALA A 75 2.36 7.09 -1.94
C ALA A 75 3.76 7.40 -2.49
N VAL A 76 4.57 8.02 -1.65
CA VAL A 76 6.03 8.05 -1.81
C VAL A 76 6.62 7.04 -0.84
N GLU A 77 7.57 6.26 -1.32
CA GLU A 77 8.22 5.18 -0.60
C GLU A 77 9.72 5.43 -0.48
N GLY A 78 10.25 5.22 0.73
CA GLY A 78 11.68 5.09 1.00
C GLY A 78 11.99 3.67 1.45
N SER A 79 12.86 2.98 0.71
CA SER A 79 13.21 1.58 0.93
C SER A 79 14.68 1.48 1.32
N VAL A 80 14.96 0.92 2.51
CA VAL A 80 16.32 0.62 2.97
C VAL A 80 16.47 -0.89 3.03
N PHE A 81 17.42 -1.41 2.25
CA PHE A 81 17.81 -2.81 2.24
C PHE A 81 19.14 -2.96 2.98
N THR A 82 19.29 -4.04 3.75
CA THR A 82 20.51 -4.40 4.48
C THR A 82 21.03 -5.74 4.01
#